data_AF-A0A2E2IKF8-F1
#
_entry.id   AF-A0A2E2IKF8-F1
#
_cell.length_a   1.000
_cell.length_b   1.000
_cell.length_c   1.000
_cell.angle_alpha   90.00
_cell.angle_beta   90.00
_cell.angle_gamma   90.00
#
_symmetry.space_group_name_H-M   'P 1'
#
loop_
_entity.id
_entity.type
_entity.pdbx_description
1 polymer ?
#
loop_
_entity_poly.entity_id
_entity_poly.type
_entity_poly.pdbx_seq_one_letter_code
_entity_poly.pdbx_strand_id
1 'polypeptide(L)'
;MKLKTLSIAMMGLAAPGLVAADELLEMQKNDNNWVMPAGDYANTRYSELTQITKDNVKDLNMAWSFSTGVLRGHEGNALVMDGTMYVHTAFPNIVFALDLNNDGAIKWKYEPKQNYDETVPVMCCDTVNRGL
;
A
#
# COMPACT_ATOMS: atom_id res chain seq x y z
N MET A 1 -26.54 55.13 -25.43
CA MET A 1 -26.88 53.79 -24.91
C MET A 1 -25.59 52.98 -24.85
N LYS A 2 -25.04 52.74 -23.66
CA LYS A 2 -23.73 52.07 -23.45
C LYS A 2 -23.94 50.56 -23.51
N LEU A 3 -23.30 49.86 -24.45
CA LEU A 3 -23.31 48.39 -24.50
C LEU A 3 -22.08 47.86 -23.74
N LYS A 4 -22.34 47.12 -22.66
CA LYS A 4 -21.35 46.46 -21.80
C LYS A 4 -21.05 45.06 -22.33
N THR A 5 -19.75 44.78 -22.51
CA THR A 5 -18.98 43.55 -22.24
C THR A 5 -19.61 42.16 -22.42
N LEU A 6 -18.85 41.25 -23.03
CA LEU A 6 -18.63 39.92 -22.46
C LEU A 6 -17.28 39.34 -22.92
N SER A 7 -16.27 39.42 -22.06
CA SER A 7 -15.03 38.64 -22.21
C SER A 7 -15.30 37.22 -21.73
N ILE A 8 -15.09 36.25 -22.61
CA ILE A 8 -15.10 34.82 -22.27
C ILE A 8 -13.78 34.52 -21.55
N ALA A 9 -13.84 34.30 -20.24
CA ALA A 9 -12.73 33.72 -19.48
C ALA A 9 -12.69 32.22 -19.79
N MET A 10 -11.64 31.78 -20.48
CA MET A 10 -11.36 30.38 -20.73
C MET A 10 -10.88 29.74 -19.44
N MET A 11 -11.75 28.99 -18.78
CA MET A 11 -11.44 28.24 -17.56
C MET A 11 -10.60 27.02 -17.97
N GLY A 12 -9.30 27.08 -17.74
CA GLY A 12 -8.39 25.97 -18.02
C GLY A 12 -8.76 24.76 -17.17
N LEU A 13 -8.96 23.61 -17.82
CA LEU A 13 -9.06 22.32 -17.13
C LEU A 13 -7.70 22.03 -16.45
N ALA A 14 -7.69 22.02 -15.12
CA ALA A 14 -6.58 21.42 -14.38
C ALA A 14 -6.64 19.90 -14.55
N ALA A 15 -5.63 19.32 -15.18
CA ALA A 15 -5.49 17.88 -15.34
C ALA A 15 -5.04 17.25 -14.00
N PRO A 16 -5.85 16.40 -13.34
CA PRO A 16 -5.53 15.85 -12.02
C PRO A 16 -4.38 14.83 -12.01
N GLY A 17 -3.91 14.39 -13.18
CA GLY A 17 -3.02 13.24 -13.31
C GLY A 17 -1.53 13.47 -13.02
N LEU A 18 -1.03 14.71 -13.07
CA LEU A 18 0.40 14.98 -12.83
C LEU A 18 0.79 14.94 -11.35
N VAL A 19 -0.14 15.25 -10.43
CA VAL A 19 0.17 15.52 -9.02
C VAL A 19 0.47 14.25 -8.21
N ALA A 20 -0.15 13.12 -8.55
CA ALA A 20 0.00 11.87 -7.77
C ALA A 20 1.36 11.17 -7.95
N ALA A 21 2.01 11.33 -9.11
CA ALA A 21 3.34 10.76 -9.33
C ALA A 21 4.41 11.48 -8.50
N ASP A 22 4.27 12.79 -8.33
CA ASP A 22 5.20 13.60 -7.51
C ASP A 22 5.11 13.21 -6.03
N GLU A 23 3.92 12.90 -5.51
CA GLU A 23 3.73 12.51 -4.11
C GLU A 23 4.48 11.21 -3.76
N LEU A 24 4.32 10.14 -4.54
CA LEU A 24 5.03 8.88 -4.29
C LEU A 24 6.55 9.02 -4.44
N LEU A 25 7.01 9.84 -5.40
CA LEU A 25 8.43 10.13 -5.58
C LEU A 25 9.04 10.83 -4.35
N GLU A 26 8.28 11.67 -3.66
CA GLU A 26 8.72 12.26 -2.39
C GLU A 26 8.59 11.28 -1.22
N MET A 27 7.49 10.53 -1.13
CA MET A 27 7.27 9.59 -0.04
C MET A 27 8.31 8.45 0.00
N GLN A 28 8.76 7.95 -1.15
CA GLN A 28 9.79 6.89 -1.21
C GLN A 28 11.16 7.36 -0.68
N LYS A 29 11.41 8.68 -0.57
CA LYS A 29 12.67 9.22 -0.01
C LYS A 29 12.72 9.18 1.51
N ASN A 30 11.58 8.92 2.16
CA ASN A 30 11.53 8.77 3.61
C ASN A 30 11.78 7.31 3.97
N ASP A 31 12.94 7.02 4.58
CA ASP A 31 13.33 5.66 4.95
C ASP A 31 12.38 4.97 5.95
N ASN A 32 11.50 5.74 6.63
CA ASN A 32 10.47 5.17 7.50
C ASN A 32 9.26 4.62 6.73
N ASN A 33 9.21 4.82 5.42
CA ASN A 33 8.13 4.42 4.54
C ASN A 33 8.56 3.29 3.58
N TRP A 34 7.59 2.44 3.25
CA TRP A 34 7.65 1.48 2.14
C TRP A 34 6.34 1.62 1.35
N VAL A 35 6.32 2.58 0.42
CA VAL A 35 5.06 3.08 -0.18
C VAL A 35 4.58 2.31 -1.40
N MET A 36 5.39 1.40 -1.92
CA MET A 36 5.08 0.62 -3.12
C MET A 36 5.73 -0.77 -3.08
N PRO A 37 5.30 -1.74 -3.90
CA PRO A 37 5.71 -3.14 -3.77
C PRO A 37 7.23 -3.40 -3.81
N ALA A 38 7.99 -2.52 -4.46
CA ALA A 38 9.45 -2.65 -4.54
C ALA A 38 10.22 -1.58 -3.75
N GLY A 39 9.54 -0.78 -2.93
CA GLY A 39 10.12 0.33 -2.17
C GLY A 39 10.33 1.59 -3.02
N ASP A 40 10.88 1.42 -4.22
CA ASP A 40 11.16 2.50 -5.16
C ASP A 40 10.69 2.17 -6.60
N TYR A 41 10.61 3.21 -7.45
CA TYR A 41 10.27 3.04 -8.87
C TYR A 41 11.33 2.31 -9.69
N ALA A 42 12.59 2.30 -9.22
CA ALA A 42 13.67 1.55 -9.85
C ALA A 42 13.57 0.03 -9.59
N ASN A 43 12.62 -0.38 -8.75
CA ASN A 43 12.38 -1.74 -8.31
C ASN A 43 13.60 -2.40 -7.62
N THR A 44 14.41 -1.63 -6.90
CA THR A 44 15.65 -2.15 -6.31
C THR A 44 15.42 -3.02 -5.08
N ARG A 45 14.31 -2.79 -4.34
CA ARG A 45 14.03 -3.41 -3.04
C ARG A 45 15.13 -3.16 -2.01
N TYR A 46 15.77 -2.00 -2.07
CA TYR A 46 16.84 -1.59 -1.15
C TYR A 46 16.32 -0.63 -0.08
N SER A 47 16.89 -0.70 1.13
CA SER A 47 16.59 0.20 2.26
C SER A 47 17.91 0.79 2.76
N GLU A 48 17.93 2.11 2.98
CA GLU A 48 19.10 2.81 3.54
C GLU A 48 19.22 2.66 5.08
N LEU A 49 18.18 2.12 5.75
CA LEU A 49 18.21 1.87 7.19
C LEU A 49 19.36 0.93 7.59
N THR A 50 20.14 1.34 8.59
CA THR A 50 21.32 0.61 9.08
C THR A 50 21.22 0.19 10.55
N GLN A 51 20.04 0.28 11.16
CA GLN A 51 19.85 -0.10 12.56
C GLN A 51 20.11 -1.60 12.79
N ILE A 52 19.68 -2.45 11.85
CA ILE A 52 19.96 -3.89 11.85
C ILE A 52 21.14 -4.13 10.89
N THR A 53 22.21 -4.73 11.41
CA THR A 53 23.46 -4.97 10.71
C THR A 53 23.90 -6.43 10.87
N LYS A 54 24.97 -6.82 10.16
CA LYS A 54 25.56 -8.17 10.28
C LYS A 54 26.03 -8.50 11.70
N ASP A 55 26.37 -7.48 12.50
CA ASP A 55 26.95 -7.66 13.83
C ASP A 55 25.89 -7.86 14.92
N ASN A 56 24.68 -7.32 14.72
CA ASN A 56 23.59 -7.34 15.70
C ASN A 56 22.35 -8.16 15.26
N VAL A 57 22.27 -8.65 14.02
CA VAL A 57 21.11 -9.44 13.53
C VAL A 57 20.81 -10.68 14.38
N LYS A 58 21.83 -11.22 15.05
CA LYS A 58 21.71 -12.35 16.00
C LYS A 58 20.82 -12.03 17.21
N ASP A 59 20.62 -10.74 17.52
CA ASP A 59 19.86 -10.27 18.67
C ASP A 59 18.40 -9.93 18.28
N LEU A 60 18.01 -10.17 17.02
CA LEU A 60 16.66 -9.89 16.52
C LEU A 60 15.63 -10.84 17.14
N ASN A 61 14.54 -10.27 17.64
CA ASN A 61 13.43 -11.00 18.26
C ASN A 61 12.09 -10.53 17.67
N MET A 62 11.05 -11.37 17.78
CA MET A 62 9.69 -10.99 17.38
C MET A 62 9.17 -9.87 18.28
N ALA A 63 8.84 -8.73 17.68
CA ALA A 63 8.26 -7.59 18.40
C ALA A 63 6.76 -7.78 18.62
N TRP A 64 6.03 -8.18 17.57
CA TRP A 64 4.59 -8.47 17.60
C TRP A 64 4.20 -9.35 16.41
N SER A 65 2.96 -9.83 16.40
CA SER A 65 2.41 -10.62 15.29
C SER A 65 0.94 -10.30 15.08
N PHE A 66 0.47 -10.42 13.84
CA PHE A 66 -0.92 -10.21 13.44
C PHE A 66 -1.39 -11.38 12.58
N SER A 67 -2.50 -12.00 12.96
CA SER A 67 -3.14 -13.04 12.15
C SER A 67 -4.13 -12.41 11.18
N THR A 68 -4.00 -12.73 9.89
CA THR A 68 -4.93 -12.27 8.85
C THR A 68 -6.30 -12.95 8.94
N GLY A 69 -6.40 -14.08 9.65
CA GLY A 69 -7.59 -14.92 9.69
C GLY A 69 -7.90 -15.65 8.38
N VAL A 70 -6.99 -15.59 7.39
CA VAL A 70 -7.14 -16.19 6.06
C VAL A 70 -6.05 -17.24 5.85
N LEU A 71 -6.39 -18.35 5.19
CA LEU A 71 -5.47 -19.43 4.86
C LEU A 71 -5.00 -19.33 3.39
N ARG A 72 -4.18 -20.31 2.96
CA ARG A 72 -3.59 -20.43 1.60
C ARG A 72 -2.44 -19.43 1.36
N GLY A 73 -1.92 -19.37 0.13
CA GLY A 73 -0.72 -18.62 -0.20
C GLY A 73 -0.84 -17.11 0.05
N HIS A 74 0.04 -16.58 0.91
CA HIS A 74 0.21 -15.15 1.15
C HIS A 74 1.46 -14.67 0.40
N GLU A 75 1.25 -14.05 -0.77
CA GLU A 75 2.32 -13.44 -1.58
C GLU A 75 2.37 -11.91 -1.35
N GLY A 76 3.41 -11.26 -1.89
CA GLY A 76 3.60 -9.82 -1.78
C GLY A 76 4.17 -9.39 -0.43
N ASN A 77 4.07 -8.09 -0.15
CA ASN A 77 4.55 -7.46 1.08
C ASN A 77 3.53 -6.43 1.59
N ALA A 78 3.65 -6.05 2.85
CA ALA A 78 2.91 -4.93 3.41
C ALA A 78 3.44 -3.60 2.86
N LEU A 79 2.56 -2.60 2.79
CA LEU A 79 2.96 -1.20 2.58
C LEU A 79 2.99 -0.49 3.93
N VAL A 80 3.97 0.38 4.14
CA VAL A 80 4.07 1.19 5.36
C VAL A 80 4.18 2.65 4.97
N MET A 81 3.27 3.47 5.47
CA MET A 81 3.31 4.91 5.25
C MET A 81 2.69 5.62 6.45
N ASP A 82 3.41 6.61 6.97
CA ASP A 82 2.97 7.50 8.05
C ASP A 82 2.43 6.74 9.28
N GLY A 83 3.20 5.75 9.75
CA GLY A 83 2.87 4.94 10.93
C GLY A 83 1.68 3.98 10.74
N THR A 84 1.18 3.82 9.51
CA THR A 84 0.15 2.84 9.17
C THR A 84 0.73 1.73 8.29
N MET A 85 0.50 0.48 8.68
CA MET A 85 0.84 -0.69 7.87
C MET A 85 -0.41 -1.23 7.18
N TYR A 86 -0.32 -1.44 5.87
CA TYR A 86 -1.40 -2.02 5.06
C TYR A 86 -1.03 -3.45 4.68
N VAL A 87 -1.93 -4.39 5.01
CA VAL A 87 -1.74 -5.83 4.79
C VAL A 87 -2.90 -6.36 3.95
N HIS A 88 -2.59 -7.13 2.92
CA HIS A 88 -3.58 -7.84 2.10
C HIS A 88 -3.51 -9.36 2.33
N THR A 89 -4.57 -10.06 1.95
CA THR A 89 -4.67 -11.52 2.08
C THR A 89 -4.81 -12.21 0.73
N ALA A 90 -4.71 -13.55 0.76
CA ALA A 90 -5.30 -14.42 -0.25
C ALA A 90 -6.82 -14.15 -0.41
N PHE A 91 -7.49 -14.78 -1.39
CA PHE A 91 -8.95 -14.69 -1.52
C PHE A 91 -9.66 -14.83 -0.15
N PRO A 92 -10.58 -13.93 0.21
CA PRO A 92 -11.27 -12.96 -0.64
C PRO A 92 -10.59 -11.58 -0.73
N ASN A 93 -9.27 -11.48 -0.57
CA ASN A 93 -8.51 -10.24 -0.70
C ASN A 93 -8.91 -9.18 0.33
N ILE A 94 -8.96 -9.59 1.59
CA ILE A 94 -9.18 -8.70 2.73
C ILE A 94 -8.01 -7.73 2.83
N VAL A 95 -8.29 -6.46 3.11
CA VAL A 95 -7.29 -5.43 3.36
C VAL A 95 -7.43 -4.92 4.77
N PHE A 96 -6.32 -4.86 5.50
CA PHE A 96 -6.23 -4.29 6.85
C PHE A 96 -5.34 -3.06 6.82
N ALA A 97 -5.75 -2.02 7.55
CA ALA A 97 -4.83 -0.96 7.98
C ALA A 97 -4.58 -1.10 9.48
N LEU A 98 -3.31 -1.21 9.85
CA LEU A 98 -2.84 -1.43 11.21
C LEU A 98 -2.10 -0.19 11.72
N ASP A 99 -2.40 0.23 12.95
CA ASP A 99 -1.70 1.33 13.62
C ASP A 99 -0.41 0.85 14.27
N LEU A 100 0.73 1.29 13.75
CA LEU A 100 2.05 0.91 14.29
C LEU A 100 2.37 1.59 15.63
N ASN A 101 1.62 2.63 16.02
CA ASN A 101 1.77 3.26 17.34
C ASN A 101 0.97 2.54 18.44
N ASN A 102 0.19 1.52 18.07
CA ASN A 102 -0.67 0.77 18.97
C ASN A 102 -0.60 -0.73 18.65
N ASP A 103 0.63 -1.28 18.62
CA ASP A 103 0.93 -2.71 18.45
C ASP A 103 0.15 -3.41 17.30
N GLY A 104 -0.10 -2.69 16.21
CA GLY A 104 -0.80 -3.22 15.04
C GLY A 104 -2.32 -3.29 15.20
N ALA A 105 -2.93 -2.48 16.07
CA ALA A 105 -4.37 -2.39 16.21
C ALA A 105 -5.03 -2.06 14.86
N ILE A 106 -6.13 -2.76 14.55
CA ILE A 106 -6.86 -2.56 13.29
C ILE A 106 -7.52 -1.18 13.30
N LYS A 107 -7.04 -0.26 12.45
CA LYS A 107 -7.67 1.04 12.18
C LYS A 107 -8.95 0.85 11.37
N TRP A 108 -8.87 0.02 10.33
CA TRP A 108 -9.99 -0.39 9.51
C TRP A 108 -9.69 -1.69 8.79
N LYS A 109 -10.76 -2.33 8.32
CA LYS A 109 -10.73 -3.56 7.51
C LYS A 109 -11.69 -3.43 6.34
N TYR A 110 -11.26 -3.80 5.15
CA TYR A 110 -12.09 -3.91 3.97
C TYR A 110 -12.18 -5.38 3.52
N GLU A 111 -13.41 -5.87 3.35
CA GLU A 111 -13.71 -7.23 2.92
C GLU A 111 -14.63 -7.18 1.70
N PRO A 112 -14.11 -7.42 0.48
CA PRO A 112 -14.95 -7.43 -0.69
C PRO A 112 -15.81 -8.71 -0.72
N LYS A 113 -17.06 -8.56 -1.21
CA LYS A 113 -17.94 -9.70 -1.47
C LYS A 113 -17.62 -10.25 -2.86
N GLN A 114 -17.20 -11.51 -2.93
CA GLN A 114 -16.83 -12.18 -4.17
C GLN A 114 -17.52 -13.54 -4.28
N ASN A 115 -17.82 -13.99 -5.50
CA ASN A 115 -18.40 -15.32 -5.73
C ASN A 115 -17.29 -16.38 -5.74
N TYR A 116 -17.22 -17.21 -4.71
CA TYR A 116 -16.22 -18.28 -4.59
C TYR A 116 -16.35 -19.30 -5.73
N ASP A 117 -17.56 -19.74 -6.04
CA ASP A 117 -17.84 -20.82 -6.99
C ASP A 117 -17.56 -20.43 -8.44
N GLU A 118 -17.52 -19.13 -8.74
CA GLU A 118 -17.12 -18.62 -10.04
C GLU A 118 -15.63 -18.28 -10.11
N THR A 119 -15.07 -17.73 -9.03
CA THR A 119 -13.71 -17.17 -9.04
C THR A 119 -12.67 -18.25 -8.79
N VAL A 120 -12.82 -19.04 -7.72
CA VAL A 120 -11.77 -19.96 -7.26
C VAL A 120 -11.51 -21.12 -8.22
N PRO A 121 -12.52 -21.75 -8.86
CA PRO A 121 -12.28 -22.85 -9.81
C PRO A 121 -11.45 -22.46 -11.03
N VAL A 122 -11.39 -21.17 -11.38
CA VAL A 122 -10.62 -20.67 -12.54
C VAL A 122 -9.26 -20.07 -12.14
N MET A 123 -8.89 -20.09 -10.86
CA MET A 123 -7.55 -19.70 -10.42
C MET A 123 -6.57 -20.87 -10.58
N CYS A 124 -5.70 -20.79 -11.58
CA CYS A 124 -4.79 -21.88 -11.96
C CYS A 124 -3.82 -22.32 -10.84
N CYS A 125 -3.49 -21.40 -9.93
CA CYS A 125 -2.21 -21.40 -9.26
C CYS A 125 -2.34 -20.86 -7.82
N ASP A 126 -3.32 -21.40 -7.07
CA ASP A 126 -3.74 -20.92 -5.74
C ASP A 126 -4.46 -19.55 -5.76
N THR A 127 -5.06 -19.14 -4.63
CA THR A 127 -5.82 -17.88 -4.46
C THR A 127 -4.93 -16.73 -3.97
N VAL A 128 -3.70 -16.68 -4.48
CA VAL A 128 -2.70 -15.69 -4.07
C VAL A 128 -3.07 -14.29 -4.54
N ASN A 129 -2.54 -13.28 -3.86
CA ASN A 129 -2.57 -11.88 -4.26
C ASN A 129 -1.20 -11.26 -3.91
N ARG A 130 -0.67 -10.40 -4.79
CA ARG A 130 0.71 -9.89 -4.74
C ARG A 130 0.88 -8.50 -4.14
N GLY A 131 -0.21 -7.85 -3.73
CA GLY A 131 -0.10 -6.52 -3.12
C GLY A 131 -1.34 -5.65 -3.33
N LEU A 132 -1.26 -4.47 -2.74
CA LEU A 132 -2.16 -3.34 -2.93
C LEU A 132 -1.61 -2.39 -3.99
#